data_AF-A0A8K0K9D5-F1
#
_entry.id   AF-A0A8K0K9D5-F1
#
_cell.length_a   1.000
_cell.length_b   1.000
_cell.length_c   1.000
_cell.angle_alpha   90.00
_cell.angle_beta   90.00
_cell.angle_gamma   90.00
#
_symmetry.space_group_name_H-M   'P 1'
#
loop_
_entity.id
_entity.type
_entity.pdbx_description
1 polymer ?
#
loop_
_entity_poly.entity_id
_entity_poly.type
_entity_poly.pdbx_seq_one_letter_code
_entity_poly.pdbx_strand_id
1 'polypeptide(L)'
;MSFYQKNDPELRKQAKKPPETISANINLSDEESDREICGRVAASGAQLKKQRATRNGRKQSLRAAASYLQEYCGSTSLHGLRYMGEERRPLVERICWLVAFGLSIMACGHLIHKVWKKWENTPVIVSFADSSTPVWQIPFPAVTICSETKYRKSVFNYTDINYKLANKIDISEENMRRYEYKSLLCEGNEYLNNATWNTTTEAIKFLQQNSIPNY
;
A
#
# COMPACT_ATOMS: atom_id res chain seq x y z
N MET A 1 12.21 -14.88 -68.48
CA MET A 1 13.33 -15.58 -69.12
C MET A 1 13.85 -14.68 -70.23
N SER A 2 15.17 -14.48 -70.29
CA SER A 2 15.93 -13.76 -71.33
C SER A 2 15.94 -12.23 -71.29
N PHE A 3 17.05 -11.52 -71.47
CA PHE A 3 18.49 -11.83 -71.43
C PHE A 3 19.23 -10.47 -71.39
N TYR A 4 20.46 -10.52 -70.90
CA TYR A 4 21.43 -9.46 -70.79
C TYR A 4 21.85 -8.82 -72.13
N GLN A 5 21.95 -7.49 -72.10
CA GLN A 5 23.13 -6.67 -72.40
C GLN A 5 23.93 -6.87 -73.71
N LYS A 6 24.03 -5.78 -74.47
CA LYS A 6 25.21 -5.45 -75.26
C LYS A 6 25.26 -3.93 -75.42
N ASN A 7 26.36 -3.29 -75.03
CA ASN A 7 26.82 -2.04 -75.65
C ASN A 7 28.28 -1.78 -75.29
N ASP A 8 29.02 -1.48 -76.34
CA ASP A 8 30.42 -1.78 -76.56
C ASP A 8 31.43 -0.79 -75.92
N PRO A 9 32.70 -1.19 -75.78
CA PRO A 9 33.74 -0.46 -75.08
C PRO A 9 34.68 0.28 -76.06
N GLU A 10 34.21 1.26 -76.83
CA GLU A 10 35.08 2.01 -77.77
C GLU A 10 34.65 3.49 -77.91
N LEU A 11 34.56 4.21 -76.79
CA LEU A 11 34.51 5.68 -76.75
C LEU A 11 35.38 6.22 -75.59
N ARG A 12 36.57 5.62 -75.43
CA ARG A 12 37.70 6.37 -74.91
C ARG A 12 38.28 7.19 -76.07
N LYS A 13 38.90 8.31 -75.70
CA LYS A 13 39.90 9.07 -76.48
C LYS A 13 39.33 10.17 -77.37
N GLN A 14 38.95 11.28 -76.75
CA GLN A 14 39.38 12.62 -77.18
C GLN A 14 39.18 13.66 -76.07
N ALA A 15 40.12 14.62 -75.99
CA ALA A 15 40.31 15.69 -74.99
C ALA A 15 40.87 15.20 -73.63
N LYS A 16 42.18 15.10 -73.36
CA LYS A 16 43.35 15.96 -73.60
C LYS A 16 43.38 17.25 -72.76
N LYS A 17 44.26 17.17 -71.74
CA LYS A 17 45.03 18.19 -71.00
C LYS A 17 44.39 18.84 -69.76
N PRO A 18 44.99 18.70 -68.55
CA PRO A 18 44.58 19.42 -67.35
C PRO A 18 45.09 20.86 -67.39
N PRO A 19 44.29 21.88 -67.02
CA PRO A 19 44.82 23.17 -66.63
C PRO A 19 45.19 23.16 -65.14
N GLU A 20 46.40 23.63 -64.90
CA GLU A 20 47.00 24.21 -63.70
C GLU A 20 46.19 24.16 -62.39
N THR A 21 46.82 23.55 -61.38
CA THR A 21 46.47 23.71 -59.97
C THR A 21 46.59 25.18 -59.57
N ILE A 22 45.46 25.88 -59.54
CA ILE A 22 45.30 27.08 -58.75
C ILE A 22 45.07 26.61 -57.31
N SER A 23 46.06 26.84 -56.46
CA SER A 23 45.92 26.72 -55.01
C SER A 23 44.88 27.74 -54.54
N ALA A 24 43.61 27.33 -54.51
CA ALA A 24 42.61 28.05 -53.76
C ALA A 24 42.96 27.87 -52.28
N ASN A 25 43.43 28.94 -51.62
CA ASN A 25 43.34 29.04 -50.17
C ASN A 25 41.85 29.09 -49.82
N ILE A 26 41.24 27.92 -49.69
CA ILE A 26 39.96 27.79 -48.99
C ILE A 26 40.31 28.10 -47.54
N ASN A 27 39.80 29.21 -47.00
CA ASN A 27 40.01 29.52 -45.59
C ASN A 27 39.47 28.36 -44.76
N LEU A 28 40.28 27.79 -43.87
CA LEU A 28 39.85 26.73 -42.94
C LEU A 28 38.56 27.12 -42.17
N SER A 29 38.30 28.41 -41.99
CA SER A 29 37.12 28.96 -41.32
C SER A 29 35.81 28.78 -42.11
N ASP A 30 35.84 28.69 -43.44
CA ASP A 30 34.64 28.54 -44.27
C ASP A 30 34.18 27.06 -44.32
N GLU A 31 35.13 26.12 -44.37
CA GLU A 31 34.84 24.68 -44.32
C GLU A 31 34.41 24.20 -42.90
N GLU A 32 34.76 24.96 -41.85
CA GLU A 32 34.31 24.73 -40.49
C GLU A 32 32.83 25.15 -40.30
N SER A 33 32.43 26.30 -40.89
CA SER A 33 31.05 26.81 -40.82
C SER A 33 30.06 25.91 -41.55
N ASP A 34 30.40 25.45 -42.75
CA ASP A 34 29.57 24.54 -43.54
C ASP A 34 29.45 23.15 -42.88
N ARG A 35 30.53 22.66 -42.23
CA ARG A 35 30.47 21.45 -41.39
C ARG A 35 29.58 21.64 -40.17
N GLU A 36 29.61 22.81 -39.54
CA GLU A 36 28.77 23.10 -38.38
C GLU A 36 27.28 23.19 -38.74
N ILE A 37 26.94 23.86 -39.84
CA ILE A 37 25.56 23.97 -40.34
C ILE A 37 25.03 22.59 -40.74
N CYS A 38 25.82 21.80 -41.49
CA CYS A 38 25.45 20.44 -41.88
C CYS A 38 25.27 19.53 -40.64
N GLY A 39 26.12 19.69 -39.62
CA GLY A 39 26.00 19.02 -38.34
C GLY A 39 24.70 19.36 -37.58
N ARG A 40 24.32 20.64 -37.52
CA ARG A 40 23.07 21.10 -36.87
C ARG A 40 21.81 20.61 -37.59
N VAL A 41 21.83 20.59 -38.93
CA VAL A 41 20.70 20.07 -39.75
C VAL A 41 20.57 18.55 -39.58
N ALA A 42 21.69 17.81 -39.60
CA ALA A 42 21.70 16.36 -39.36
C ALA A 42 21.19 16.00 -37.95
N ALA A 43 21.60 16.75 -36.93
CA ALA A 43 21.12 16.57 -35.55
C ALA A 43 19.60 16.82 -35.43
N SER A 44 19.08 17.85 -36.08
CA SER A 44 17.63 18.16 -36.11
C SER A 44 16.82 17.07 -36.83
N GLY A 45 17.34 16.55 -37.95
CA GLY A 45 16.75 15.42 -38.67
C GLY A 45 16.73 14.12 -37.86
N ALA A 46 17.78 13.85 -37.08
CA ALA A 46 17.85 12.70 -36.19
C ALA A 46 16.83 12.78 -35.04
N GLN A 47 16.63 13.96 -34.45
CA GLN A 47 15.64 14.17 -33.39
C GLN A 47 14.20 13.95 -33.89
N LEU A 48 13.85 14.47 -35.07
CA LEU A 48 12.52 14.28 -35.67
C LEU A 48 12.24 12.81 -36.03
N LYS A 49 13.24 12.09 -36.55
CA LYS A 49 13.11 10.65 -36.82
C LYS A 49 12.89 9.84 -35.55
N LYS A 50 13.61 10.16 -34.47
CA LYS A 50 13.46 9.50 -33.16
C LYS A 50 12.06 9.74 -32.56
N GLN A 51 11.56 10.97 -32.61
CA GLN A 51 10.19 11.30 -32.19
C GLN A 51 9.12 10.60 -33.04
N ARG A 52 9.33 10.49 -34.36
CA ARG A 52 8.39 9.80 -35.25
C ARG A 52 8.39 8.30 -35.03
N ALA A 53 9.55 7.70 -34.75
CA ALA A 53 9.70 6.27 -34.44
C ALA A 53 9.04 5.91 -33.11
N THR A 54 9.25 6.69 -32.03
CA THR A 54 8.56 6.47 -30.75
C THR A 54 7.05 6.66 -30.87
N ARG A 55 6.60 7.65 -31.64
CA ARG A 55 5.16 7.85 -31.93
C ARG A 55 4.58 6.69 -32.74
N ASN A 56 5.32 6.13 -33.69
CA ASN A 56 4.86 4.98 -34.48
C ASN A 56 4.79 3.70 -33.65
N GLY A 57 5.78 3.47 -32.77
CA GLY A 57 5.78 2.35 -31.83
C GLY A 57 4.60 2.42 -30.86
N ARG A 58 4.30 3.60 -30.29
CA ARG A 58 3.11 3.82 -29.45
C ARG A 58 1.81 3.58 -30.22
N LYS A 59 1.70 4.07 -31.46
CA LYS A 59 0.53 3.83 -32.32
C LYS A 59 0.35 2.35 -32.65
N GLN A 60 1.43 1.61 -32.88
CA GLN A 60 1.39 0.19 -33.18
C GLN A 60 1.00 -0.65 -31.95
N SER A 61 1.55 -0.33 -30.78
CA SER A 61 1.16 -0.95 -29.50
C SER A 61 -0.31 -0.69 -29.15
N LEU A 62 -0.80 0.55 -29.34
CA LEU A 62 -2.21 0.89 -29.12
C LEU A 62 -3.15 0.14 -30.08
N ARG A 63 -2.74 -0.03 -31.35
CA ARG A 63 -3.51 -0.82 -32.32
C ARG A 63 -3.57 -2.31 -31.94
N ALA A 64 -2.47 -2.86 -31.45
CA ALA A 64 -2.44 -4.24 -30.95
C ALA A 64 -3.32 -4.40 -29.71
N ALA A 65 -3.24 -3.48 -28.75
CA ALA A 65 -4.11 -3.51 -27.58
C ALA A 65 -5.59 -3.36 -27.96
N ALA A 66 -5.91 -2.49 -28.92
CA ALA A 66 -7.27 -2.33 -29.43
C ALA A 66 -7.80 -3.59 -30.12
N SER A 67 -6.97 -4.29 -30.91
CA SER A 67 -7.40 -5.55 -31.54
C SER A 67 -7.68 -6.64 -30.51
N TYR A 68 -6.82 -6.78 -29.50
CA TYR A 68 -7.07 -7.74 -28.41
C TYR A 68 -8.32 -7.38 -27.59
N LEU A 69 -8.53 -6.11 -27.30
CA LEU A 69 -9.73 -5.65 -26.60
C LEU A 69 -10.98 -5.88 -27.43
N GLN A 70 -10.94 -5.68 -28.75
CA GLN A 70 -12.07 -5.93 -29.64
C GLN A 70 -12.43 -7.43 -29.70
N GLU A 71 -11.42 -8.29 -29.81
CA GLU A 71 -11.60 -9.74 -29.82
C GLU A 71 -12.11 -10.28 -28.47
N TYR A 72 -11.59 -9.73 -27.37
CA TYR A 72 -12.06 -10.04 -26.02
C TYR A 72 -13.49 -9.54 -25.75
N CYS A 73 -13.82 -8.31 -26.18
CA CYS A 73 -15.17 -7.76 -26.04
C CYS A 73 -16.20 -8.47 -26.93
N GLY A 74 -15.77 -9.05 -28.05
CA GLY A 74 -16.63 -9.87 -28.93
C GLY A 74 -16.90 -11.28 -28.39
N SER A 75 -15.95 -11.84 -27.63
CA SER A 75 -16.01 -13.22 -27.09
C SER A 75 -16.47 -13.30 -25.63
N THR A 76 -16.47 -12.19 -24.89
CA THR A 76 -16.93 -12.16 -23.49
C THR A 76 -18.43 -12.39 -23.34
N SER A 77 -18.82 -13.12 -22.30
CA SER A 77 -20.21 -13.29 -21.87
C SER A 77 -20.77 -12.07 -21.13
N LEU A 78 -19.91 -11.07 -20.84
CA LEU A 78 -20.32 -9.83 -20.21
C LEU A 78 -21.08 -8.95 -21.21
N HIS A 79 -22.40 -8.95 -21.08
CA HIS A 79 -23.32 -8.21 -21.95
C HIS A 79 -22.90 -6.73 -22.15
N GLY A 80 -22.43 -6.08 -21.08
CA GLY A 80 -21.96 -4.69 -21.09
C GLY A 80 -20.71 -4.39 -21.95
N LEU A 81 -19.76 -5.34 -22.03
CA LEU A 81 -18.53 -5.15 -22.82
C LEU A 81 -18.75 -5.33 -24.32
N ARG A 82 -19.73 -6.16 -24.70
CA ARG A 82 -20.09 -6.37 -26.10
C ARG A 82 -20.61 -5.08 -26.76
N TYR A 83 -21.32 -4.24 -26.00
CA TYR A 83 -21.76 -2.92 -26.46
C TYR A 83 -20.61 -1.93 -26.71
N MET A 84 -19.44 -2.12 -26.09
CA MET A 84 -18.27 -1.26 -26.35
C MET A 84 -17.56 -1.56 -27.69
N GLY A 85 -17.74 -2.78 -28.22
CA GLY A 85 -17.11 -3.26 -29.45
C GLY A 85 -17.97 -3.06 -30.72
N GLU A 86 -19.26 -2.74 -30.57
CA GLU A 86 -20.19 -2.58 -31.71
C GLU A 86 -20.04 -1.19 -32.37
N GLU A 87 -19.73 -1.14 -33.66
CA GLU A 87 -19.40 0.10 -34.39
C GLU A 87 -20.61 0.98 -34.75
N ARG A 88 -21.84 0.45 -34.67
CA ARG A 88 -23.07 1.11 -35.16
C ARG A 88 -23.87 1.91 -34.12
N ARG A 89 -23.29 2.23 -32.96
CA ARG A 89 -24.01 2.89 -31.85
C ARG A 89 -23.47 4.29 -31.53
N PRO A 90 -24.30 5.20 -30.98
CA PRO A 90 -23.90 6.58 -30.69
C PRO A 90 -22.75 6.64 -29.67
N LEU A 91 -21.83 7.56 -29.88
CA LEU A 91 -20.61 7.72 -29.07
C LEU A 91 -20.89 7.92 -27.57
N VAL A 92 -22.01 8.54 -27.22
CA VAL A 92 -22.42 8.79 -25.83
C VAL A 92 -22.63 7.48 -25.08
N GLU A 93 -23.34 6.52 -25.68
CA GLU A 93 -23.60 5.22 -25.08
C GLU A 93 -22.29 4.45 -24.82
N ARG A 94 -21.36 4.53 -25.79
CA ARG A 94 -20.02 3.93 -25.67
C ARG A 94 -19.21 4.52 -24.52
N ILE A 95 -19.28 5.84 -24.32
CA ILE A 95 -18.62 6.52 -23.21
C ILE A 95 -19.26 6.13 -21.86
N CYS A 96 -20.59 6.06 -21.78
CA CYS A 96 -21.28 5.61 -20.58
C CYS A 96 -20.86 4.18 -20.16
N TRP A 97 -20.74 3.25 -21.11
CA TRP A 97 -20.27 1.89 -20.84
C TRP A 97 -18.80 1.85 -20.42
N LEU A 98 -17.93 2.65 -21.03
CA LEU A 98 -16.53 2.79 -20.62
C LEU A 98 -16.40 3.32 -19.19
N VAL A 99 -17.22 4.30 -18.82
CA VAL A 99 -17.27 4.84 -17.45
C VAL A 99 -17.77 3.79 -16.48
N ALA A 100 -18.86 3.08 -16.81
CA ALA A 100 -19.38 2.00 -15.96
C ALA A 100 -18.35 0.89 -15.74
N PHE A 101 -17.64 0.49 -16.79
CA PHE A 101 -16.56 -0.50 -16.71
C PHE A 101 -15.38 0.01 -15.86
N GLY A 102 -14.97 1.26 -16.06
CA GLY A 102 -13.93 1.90 -15.24
C GLY A 102 -14.30 1.95 -13.76
N LEU A 103 -15.54 2.35 -13.44
CA LEU A 103 -16.05 2.35 -12.07
C LEU A 103 -16.05 0.95 -11.45
N SER A 104 -16.41 -0.08 -12.23
CA SER A 104 -16.33 -1.47 -11.78
C SER A 104 -14.90 -1.88 -11.43
N ILE A 105 -13.91 -1.56 -12.27
CA ILE A 105 -12.50 -1.87 -11.99
C ILE A 105 -12.03 -1.13 -10.73
N MET A 106 -12.38 0.15 -10.60
CA MET A 106 -12.02 0.95 -9.43
C MET A 106 -12.63 0.39 -8.14
N ALA A 107 -13.89 -0.03 -8.17
CA ALA A 107 -14.56 -0.66 -7.04
C ALA A 107 -13.90 -2.00 -6.68
N CYS A 108 -13.60 -2.84 -7.67
CA CYS A 108 -12.88 -4.10 -7.46
C CYS A 108 -11.49 -3.85 -6.84
N GLY A 109 -10.72 -2.89 -7.37
CA GLY A 109 -9.42 -2.52 -6.82
C GLY A 109 -9.50 -2.01 -5.38
N HIS A 110 -10.52 -1.19 -5.07
CA HIS A 110 -10.75 -0.71 -3.70
C HIS A 110 -11.09 -1.84 -2.72
N LEU A 111 -11.93 -2.79 -3.15
CA LEU A 111 -12.28 -3.97 -2.36
C LEU A 111 -11.05 -4.85 -2.09
N ILE A 112 -10.25 -5.13 -3.13
CA ILE A 112 -9.01 -5.89 -3.00
C ILE A 112 -8.05 -5.21 -2.02
N HIS A 113 -7.86 -3.88 -2.16
CA HIS A 113 -7.01 -3.12 -1.23
C HIS A 113 -7.51 -3.21 0.22
N LYS A 114 -8.82 -3.14 0.45
CA LYS A 114 -9.40 -3.31 1.78
C LYS A 114 -9.14 -4.70 2.35
N VAL A 115 -9.36 -5.74 1.56
CA VAL A 115 -9.08 -7.14 1.95
C VAL A 115 -7.59 -7.31 2.27
N TRP A 116 -6.72 -6.78 1.41
CA TRP A 116 -5.27 -6.81 1.60
C TRP A 116 -4.86 -6.14 2.91
N LYS A 117 -5.36 -4.93 3.18
CA LYS A 117 -5.08 -4.22 4.43
C LYS A 117 -5.59 -4.98 5.66
N LYS A 118 -6.76 -5.64 5.55
CA LYS A 118 -7.31 -6.47 6.62
C LYS A 118 -6.46 -7.72 6.86
N TRP A 119 -5.95 -8.33 5.79
CA TRP A 119 -5.07 -9.48 5.85
C TRP A 119 -3.74 -9.16 6.56
N GLU A 120 -3.13 -8.02 6.22
CA GLU A 120 -1.92 -7.53 6.88
C GLU A 120 -2.14 -7.25 8.39
N ASN A 121 -3.26 -6.60 8.72
CA ASN A 121 -3.57 -6.22 10.11
C ASN A 121 -4.11 -7.39 10.95
N THR A 122 -4.55 -8.48 10.32
CA THR A 122 -5.20 -9.62 11.00
C THR A 122 -4.70 -10.92 10.38
N PRO A 123 -3.44 -11.32 10.63
CA PRO A 123 -2.86 -12.54 10.04
C PRO A 123 -3.39 -13.84 10.68
N VAL A 124 -4.66 -13.87 11.11
CA VAL A 124 -5.26 -15.03 11.77
C VAL A 124 -6.43 -15.54 10.93
N ILE A 125 -6.16 -16.59 10.14
CA ILE A 125 -7.19 -17.42 9.53
C ILE A 125 -7.75 -18.29 10.66
N VAL A 126 -8.82 -17.83 11.31
CA VAL A 126 -9.56 -18.67 12.26
C VAL A 126 -10.47 -19.59 11.44
N SER A 127 -9.92 -20.71 10.99
CA SER A 127 -10.74 -21.81 10.52
C SER A 127 -11.29 -22.52 11.76
N PHE A 128 -12.51 -22.19 12.16
CA PHE A 128 -13.26 -23.07 13.04
C PHE A 128 -13.41 -24.40 12.29
N ALA A 129 -12.67 -25.42 12.69
CA ALA A 129 -12.97 -26.76 12.23
C ALA A 129 -14.40 -27.06 12.67
N ASP A 130 -15.31 -27.26 11.72
CA ASP A 130 -16.72 -27.61 11.96
C ASP A 130 -16.87 -29.05 12.52
N SER A 131 -15.79 -29.59 13.08
CA SER A 131 -15.78 -30.81 13.87
C SER A 131 -16.37 -30.47 15.23
N SER A 132 -17.68 -30.65 15.37
CA SER A 132 -18.35 -30.69 16.67
C SER A 132 -17.65 -31.76 17.52
N THR A 133 -16.86 -31.35 18.52
CA THR A 133 -16.41 -32.29 19.54
C THR A 133 -17.66 -32.76 20.29
N PRO A 134 -17.92 -34.07 20.36
CA PRO A 134 -19.10 -34.53 21.05
C PRO A 134 -18.98 -34.18 22.54
N VAL A 135 -20.11 -33.92 23.20
CA VAL A 135 -20.18 -33.36 24.57
C VAL A 135 -19.35 -34.15 25.58
N TRP A 136 -19.22 -35.47 25.41
CA TRP A 136 -18.45 -36.36 26.30
C TRP A 136 -16.92 -36.25 26.16
N GLN A 137 -16.40 -35.59 25.12
CA GLN A 137 -14.97 -35.39 24.89
C GLN A 137 -14.49 -34.00 25.38
N ILE A 138 -15.40 -33.16 25.88
CA ILE A 138 -15.07 -31.82 26.40
C ILE A 138 -14.66 -31.97 27.88
N PRO A 139 -13.40 -31.67 28.26
CA PRO A 139 -12.99 -31.75 29.65
C PRO A 139 -13.70 -30.65 30.48
N PHE A 140 -14.00 -30.96 31.74
CA PHE A 140 -14.55 -29.96 32.65
C PHE A 140 -13.53 -28.82 32.85
N PRO A 141 -13.94 -27.55 32.72
CA PRO A 141 -13.01 -26.43 32.84
C PRO A 141 -12.47 -26.33 34.27
N ALA A 142 -11.26 -25.79 34.42
CA ALA A 142 -10.79 -25.37 35.74
C ALA A 142 -11.68 -24.22 36.24
N VAL A 143 -12.36 -24.43 37.37
CA VAL A 143 -13.18 -23.42 38.04
C VAL A 143 -12.34 -22.81 39.17
N THR A 144 -11.92 -21.55 38.99
CA THR A 144 -11.29 -20.77 40.06
C THR A 144 -12.33 -19.89 40.72
N ILE A 145 -12.51 -20.03 42.03
CA ILE A 145 -13.41 -19.19 42.81
C ILE A 145 -12.56 -18.16 43.53
N CYS A 146 -12.82 -16.87 43.29
CA CYS A 146 -12.15 -15.76 43.98
C CYS A 146 -13.14 -15.10 44.95
N SER A 147 -12.70 -14.83 46.18
CA SER A 147 -13.47 -13.96 47.08
C SER A 147 -13.42 -12.52 46.59
N GLU A 148 -14.53 -11.79 46.70
CA GLU A 148 -14.56 -10.34 46.47
C GLU A 148 -13.70 -9.58 47.48
N THR A 149 -13.51 -10.14 48.68
CA THR A 149 -12.60 -9.58 49.67
C THR A 149 -11.17 -9.79 49.21
N LYS A 150 -10.35 -8.72 49.20
CA LYS A 150 -8.95 -8.77 48.72
C LYS A 150 -7.93 -9.00 49.85
N TYR A 151 -8.36 -8.93 51.11
CA TYR A 151 -7.53 -9.08 52.30
C TYR A 151 -8.31 -9.69 53.46
N ARG A 152 -7.57 -10.26 54.42
CA ARG A 152 -8.15 -10.82 55.65
C ARG A 152 -8.50 -9.70 56.64
N LYS A 153 -9.73 -9.70 57.15
CA LYS A 153 -10.18 -8.76 58.22
C LYS A 153 -9.28 -8.81 59.46
N SER A 154 -8.68 -9.97 59.77
CA SER A 154 -7.76 -10.14 60.89
C SER A 154 -6.46 -9.34 60.77
N VAL A 155 -6.02 -9.03 59.54
CA VAL A 155 -4.80 -8.26 59.28
C VAL A 155 -5.11 -6.77 59.28
N PHE A 156 -6.24 -6.37 58.72
CA PHE A 156 -6.67 -4.98 58.68
C PHE A 156 -8.18 -4.90 58.52
N ASN A 157 -8.85 -4.21 59.44
CA ASN A 157 -10.29 -4.04 59.43
C ASN A 157 -10.66 -2.70 58.77
N TYR A 158 -10.86 -2.73 57.46
CA TYR A 158 -11.19 -1.53 56.68
C TYR A 158 -12.52 -0.88 57.12
N THR A 159 -13.51 -1.69 57.54
CA THR A 159 -14.79 -1.18 58.05
C THR A 159 -14.59 -0.34 59.32
N ASP A 160 -13.72 -0.77 60.23
CA ASP A 160 -13.40 -0.03 61.46
C ASP A 160 -12.72 1.31 61.16
N ILE A 161 -11.76 1.32 60.23
CA ILE A 161 -11.05 2.54 59.83
C ILE A 161 -11.98 3.51 59.10
N ASN A 162 -12.82 3.02 58.19
CA ASN A 162 -13.84 3.84 57.53
C ASN A 162 -14.83 4.45 58.53
N TYR A 163 -15.27 3.66 59.52
CA TYR A 163 -16.15 4.14 60.57
C TYR A 163 -15.48 5.27 61.38
N LYS A 164 -14.21 5.10 61.74
CA LYS A 164 -13.43 6.15 62.45
C LYS A 164 -13.27 7.40 61.61
N LEU A 165 -12.96 7.26 60.33
CA LEU A 165 -12.80 8.38 59.40
C LEU A 165 -14.11 9.15 59.21
N ALA A 166 -15.23 8.44 59.03
CA ALA A 166 -16.56 9.03 58.88
C ALA A 166 -17.00 9.82 60.14
N ASN A 167 -16.61 9.34 61.33
CA ASN A 167 -16.94 9.97 62.62
C ASN A 167 -15.84 10.92 63.12
N LYS A 168 -14.81 11.21 62.32
CA LYS A 168 -13.66 12.08 62.70
C LYS A 168 -12.95 11.65 63.99
N ILE A 169 -12.90 10.34 64.22
CA ILE A 169 -12.13 9.74 65.33
C ILE A 169 -10.66 9.71 64.92
N ASP A 170 -9.76 10.01 65.85
CA ASP A 170 -8.32 9.98 65.60
C ASP A 170 -7.84 8.57 65.24
N ILE A 171 -6.94 8.49 64.25
CA ILE A 171 -6.39 7.25 63.70
C ILE A 171 -4.88 7.39 63.67
N SER A 172 -4.17 6.39 64.20
CA SER A 172 -2.70 6.33 64.13
C SER A 172 -2.21 6.52 62.68
N GLU A 173 -1.13 7.27 62.51
CA GLU A 173 -0.47 7.48 61.21
C GLU A 173 -0.18 6.16 60.48
N GLU A 174 0.16 5.10 61.22
CA GLU A 174 0.41 3.78 60.64
C GLU A 174 -0.86 3.19 60.00
N ASN A 175 -2.00 3.29 60.68
CA ASN A 175 -3.27 2.79 60.17
C ASN A 175 -3.76 3.63 58.98
N MET A 176 -3.47 4.93 58.99
CA MET A 176 -3.74 5.82 57.86
C MET A 176 -2.91 5.44 56.63
N ARG A 177 -1.60 5.21 56.79
CA ARG A 177 -0.74 4.73 55.68
C ARG A 177 -1.19 3.37 55.14
N ARG A 178 -1.55 2.43 56.03
CA ARG A 178 -2.08 1.12 55.63
C ARG A 178 -3.43 1.22 54.90
N TYR A 179 -4.26 2.20 55.28
CA TYR A 179 -5.53 2.50 54.61
C TYR A 179 -5.29 3.00 53.18
N GLU A 180 -4.37 3.93 52.99
CA GLU A 180 -3.97 4.46 51.67
C GLU A 180 -3.41 3.37 50.75
N TYR A 181 -2.53 2.50 51.26
CA TYR A 181 -2.00 1.40 50.46
C TYR A 181 -3.09 0.45 49.98
N LYS A 182 -4.11 0.23 50.82
CA LYS A 182 -5.22 -0.68 50.51
C LYS A 182 -6.27 -0.05 49.59
N SER A 183 -6.50 1.26 49.65
CA SER A 183 -7.41 1.95 48.72
C SER A 183 -6.94 1.86 47.27
N LEU A 184 -5.64 1.61 47.02
CA LEU A 184 -5.10 1.36 45.67
C LEU A 184 -5.68 0.09 45.00
N LEU A 185 -6.17 -0.87 45.78
CA LEU A 185 -6.67 -2.16 45.28
C LEU A 185 -8.20 -2.21 45.16
N CYS A 186 -8.92 -1.30 45.83
CA CYS A 186 -10.38 -1.27 45.87
C CYS A 186 -10.89 -0.20 44.91
N GLU A 187 -11.66 -0.61 43.91
CA GLU A 187 -12.33 0.31 43.00
C GLU A 187 -13.55 0.90 43.73
N GLY A 188 -13.36 2.07 44.33
CA GLY A 188 -14.41 2.67 45.16
C GLY A 188 -13.92 3.86 45.98
N ASN A 189 -13.61 4.96 45.29
CA ASN A 189 -13.94 6.30 45.77
C ASN A 189 -13.72 7.33 44.65
N GLU A 190 -14.81 7.97 44.23
CA GLU A 190 -14.84 9.15 43.36
C GLU A 190 -14.11 10.36 43.99
N TYR A 191 -13.76 10.29 45.27
CA TYR A 191 -12.97 11.29 46.02
C TYR A 191 -11.44 11.09 45.92
N LEU A 192 -10.98 10.01 45.26
CA LEU A 192 -9.58 9.59 45.19
C LEU A 192 -9.02 9.58 43.76
N ASN A 193 -9.85 9.92 42.77
CA ASN A 193 -9.52 9.97 41.34
C ASN A 193 -8.61 11.16 40.96
N ASN A 194 -8.48 12.15 41.84
CA ASN A 194 -7.67 13.35 41.71
C ASN A 194 -6.43 13.35 42.62
N ALA A 195 -6.16 12.26 43.34
CA ALA A 195 -4.90 12.10 44.06
C ALA A 195 -3.84 11.47 43.15
N THR A 196 -2.67 12.09 43.09
CA THR A 196 -1.47 11.54 42.43
C THR A 196 -0.89 10.45 43.33
N TRP A 197 -1.22 9.19 43.03
CA TRP A 197 -0.72 8.05 43.80
C TRP A 197 0.73 7.74 43.42
N ASN A 198 1.67 8.16 44.26
CA ASN A 198 3.04 7.64 44.19
C ASN A 198 3.08 6.27 44.86
N THR A 199 2.89 5.21 44.07
CA THR A 199 3.03 3.84 44.56
C THR A 199 4.47 3.61 44.99
N THR A 200 4.70 3.53 46.31
CA THR A 200 6.01 3.22 46.87
C THR A 200 6.28 1.72 46.85
N THR A 201 7.54 1.33 46.81
CA THR A 201 7.95 -0.08 46.90
C THR A 201 7.46 -0.75 48.18
N GLU A 202 7.32 0.02 49.26
CA GLU A 202 6.80 -0.47 50.55
C GLU A 202 5.30 -0.77 50.48
N ALA A 203 4.52 0.05 49.76
CA ALA A 203 3.11 -0.25 49.51
C ALA A 203 2.97 -1.58 48.74
N ILE A 204 3.78 -1.78 47.68
CA ILE A 204 3.77 -3.02 46.88
C ILE A 204 4.11 -4.24 47.74
N LYS A 205 5.19 -4.17 48.53
CA LYS A 205 5.60 -5.27 49.44
C LYS A 205 4.50 -5.58 50.45
N PHE A 206 3.91 -4.57 51.06
CA PHE A 206 2.83 -4.74 52.03
C PHE A 206 1.60 -5.40 51.41
N LEU A 207 1.23 -5.01 50.19
CA LEU A 207 0.10 -5.59 49.46
C LEU A 207 0.37 -7.04 49.07
N GLN A 208 1.56 -7.36 48.56
CA GLN A 208 1.97 -8.72 48.20
C GLN A 208 2.02 -9.65 49.41
N GLN A 209 2.50 -9.17 50.56
CA GLN A 209 2.61 -9.98 51.77
C GLN A 209 1.25 -10.32 52.39
N ASN A 210 0.23 -9.48 52.18
CA ASN A 210 -1.07 -9.59 52.85
C ASN A 210 -2.23 -9.91 51.90
N SER A 211 -1.95 -10.27 50.64
CA SER A 211 -2.94 -10.76 49.69
C SER A 211 -3.50 -12.11 50.14
N ILE A 212 -4.78 -12.36 49.88
CA ILE A 212 -5.37 -13.68 50.12
C ILE A 212 -4.71 -14.68 49.17
N PRO A 213 -4.21 -15.83 49.67
CA PRO A 213 -3.61 -16.84 48.81
C PRO A 213 -4.63 -17.36 47.81
N ASN A 214 -4.23 -17.45 46.53
CA ASN A 214 -4.98 -18.17 45.52
C ASN A 214 -4.85 -19.67 45.84
N TYR A 215 -5.99 -20.36 45.97
CA TYR A 215 -6.06 -21.81 46.18
C TYR A 215 -6.42 -22.54 44.88
#